data_AF-A0A961H146-F1
#
_entry.id   AF-A0A961H146-F1
#
_cell.length_a   1.000
_cell.length_b   1.000
_cell.length_c   1.000
_cell.angle_alpha   90.00
_cell.angle_beta   90.00
_cell.angle_gamma   90.00
#
_symmetry.space_group_name_H-M   'P 1'
#
loop_
_entity.id
_entity.type
_entity.pdbx_description
1 polymer ?
#
loop_
_entity_poly.entity_id
_entity_poly.type
_entity_poly.pdbx_seq_one_letter_code
_entity_poly.pdbx_strand_id
1 'polypeptide(L)'
;MKAALLFLLTGLVSIRAAAEIPAPTITPTLRAVDLSLGEAVEVTLAEQSVAKVKLLKLDEKADSMANAVREAKVLVEVNGEQKWLTSANYNLPQLVGGVQIDCPITRGYNANSGEDSWGLEKDGRLRLWPKGSPWIEPGTFVYPLKQRWFATSTQFSNEPTYVDGGDKPDRKKIYYHNDLDFGGCEGLTEVIAATDGLVVSVSEKTLPGYSLTPVRPRYDVVYLLDERGWYYRYSHLHTIDPAIQMGARVKMGQRIGILGKEGASGGWTHLHFGIKSRQPSGKWGTQEAYAFAWEAYQRENKPDVIAVARPHHFIRAGETITLDALKSWSSSSIQSYDWTFTDGTNASGAKIERTYTKPGAYSEILKVTDAAGNISYDFAIVQVMGSDEKNLPPTIHPTFWPTTGLKPGTEITFKVRTFRTTGGETWDFGDGTPKVSVKSDGNAKALAKDGYAVTQHTFSKPGDHLVTVEHTNERGERAVGHLWVRVE
;
A
#
# COMPACT_ATOMS: atom_id res chain seq x y z
N MET A 1 -24.69 -68.88 -40.98
CA MET A 1 -23.50 -68.15 -40.50
C MET A 1 -23.66 -66.66 -40.80
N LYS A 2 -23.96 -65.83 -39.80
CA LYS A 2 -23.67 -64.40 -39.80
C LYS A 2 -23.35 -64.02 -38.35
N ALA A 3 -22.11 -63.55 -38.14
CA ALA A 3 -21.56 -63.20 -36.85
C ALA A 3 -22.08 -61.82 -36.40
N ALA A 4 -22.45 -61.72 -35.12
CA ALA A 4 -22.70 -60.45 -34.45
C ALA A 4 -21.40 -60.03 -33.72
N LEU A 5 -20.88 -58.86 -34.08
CA LEU A 5 -19.68 -58.27 -33.49
C LEU A 5 -20.10 -57.29 -32.39
N LEU A 6 -19.78 -57.63 -31.14
CA LEU A 6 -20.04 -56.81 -29.96
C LEU A 6 -18.85 -55.86 -29.76
N PHE A 7 -19.06 -54.55 -29.97
CA PHE A 7 -18.06 -53.53 -29.67
C PHE A 7 -18.14 -53.16 -28.17
N LEU A 8 -17.10 -53.50 -27.40
CA LEU A 8 -16.87 -52.92 -26.08
C LEU A 8 -16.22 -51.53 -26.25
N LEU A 9 -16.94 -50.47 -25.87
CA LEU A 9 -16.35 -49.15 -25.66
C LEU A 9 -15.64 -49.14 -24.29
N THR A 10 -14.32 -49.25 -24.28
CA THR A 10 -13.51 -48.91 -23.10
C THR A 10 -13.19 -47.42 -23.12
N GLY A 11 -13.98 -46.63 -22.38
CA GLY A 11 -13.66 -45.23 -22.11
C GLY A 11 -12.48 -45.13 -21.13
N LEU A 12 -11.32 -44.69 -21.63
CA LEU A 12 -10.21 -44.26 -20.78
C LEU A 12 -10.57 -42.93 -20.13
N VAL A 13 -10.99 -42.97 -18.87
CA VAL A 13 -11.03 -41.78 -18.01
C VAL A 13 -9.58 -41.41 -17.69
N SER A 14 -9.02 -40.46 -18.44
CA SER A 14 -7.73 -39.88 -18.13
C SER A 14 -7.88 -38.99 -16.90
N ILE A 15 -7.64 -39.54 -15.71
CA ILE A 15 -7.46 -38.75 -14.48
C ILE A 15 -6.15 -37.96 -14.68
N ARG A 16 -6.23 -36.70 -15.11
CA ARG A 16 -5.10 -35.79 -15.01
C ARG A 16 -4.83 -35.61 -13.52
N ALA A 17 -3.72 -36.16 -13.03
CA ALA A 17 -3.25 -35.88 -11.68
C ALA A 17 -3.16 -34.35 -11.52
N ALA A 18 -3.88 -33.81 -10.54
CA ALA A 18 -3.71 -32.41 -10.17
C ALA A 18 -2.24 -32.22 -9.79
N ALA A 19 -1.59 -31.15 -10.27
CA ALA A 19 -0.23 -30.86 -9.83
C ALA A 19 -0.26 -30.68 -8.31
N GLU A 20 0.54 -31.46 -7.59
CA GLU A 20 0.72 -31.27 -6.16
C GLU A 20 1.35 -29.90 -5.92
N ILE A 21 0.77 -29.13 -4.99
CA ILE A 21 1.32 -27.83 -4.61
C ILE A 21 2.71 -28.09 -4.01
N PRO A 22 3.79 -27.46 -4.53
CA PRO A 22 5.13 -27.67 -4.02
C PRO A 22 5.22 -27.38 -2.52
N ALA A 23 5.90 -28.25 -1.79
CA ALA A 23 6.20 -28.01 -0.38
C ALA A 23 7.13 -26.79 -0.24
N PRO A 24 6.94 -25.94 0.79
CA PRO A 24 7.88 -24.87 1.08
C PRO A 24 9.30 -25.39 1.31
N THR A 25 10.29 -24.70 0.73
CA THR A 25 11.72 -24.97 0.90
C THR A 25 12.44 -23.88 1.69
N ILE A 26 11.79 -22.74 1.93
CA ILE A 26 12.28 -21.65 2.78
C ILE A 26 11.34 -21.51 3.98
N THR A 27 11.90 -21.58 5.18
CA THR A 27 11.17 -21.24 6.41
C THR A 27 11.35 -19.74 6.71
N PRO A 28 10.27 -18.95 6.80
CA PRO A 28 10.39 -17.53 7.15
C PRO A 28 11.00 -17.30 8.53
N THR A 29 11.76 -16.21 8.69
CA THR A 29 12.29 -15.76 10.00
C THR A 29 11.17 -15.34 10.95
N LEU A 30 10.08 -14.81 10.38
CA LEU A 30 8.87 -14.41 11.08
C LEU A 30 8.20 -15.59 11.82
N ARG A 31 7.67 -15.35 13.03
CA ARG A 31 6.65 -16.16 13.70
C ARG A 31 5.39 -15.33 13.93
N ALA A 32 4.21 -15.89 13.63
CA ALA A 32 2.93 -15.23 13.87
C ALA A 32 2.14 -15.99 14.92
N VAL A 33 1.49 -15.25 15.82
CA VAL A 33 0.54 -15.78 16.81
C VAL A 33 -0.71 -14.92 16.82
N ASP A 34 -1.87 -15.57 16.90
CA ASP A 34 -3.14 -14.90 17.15
C ASP A 34 -3.45 -15.07 18.64
N LEU A 35 -3.77 -13.96 19.32
CA LEU A 35 -4.06 -13.94 20.76
C LEU A 35 -5.41 -13.28 21.05
N SER A 36 -6.15 -13.86 21.99
CA SER A 36 -7.28 -13.20 22.65
C SER A 36 -6.79 -12.29 23.78
N LEU A 37 -7.60 -11.32 24.18
CA LEU A 37 -7.31 -10.44 25.30
C LEU A 37 -7.10 -11.25 26.59
N GLY A 38 -5.97 -11.02 27.24
CA GLY A 38 -5.52 -11.75 28.43
C GLY A 38 -4.76 -13.04 28.13
N GLU A 39 -4.76 -13.53 26.89
CA GLU A 39 -4.04 -14.75 26.49
C GLU A 39 -2.54 -14.51 26.43
N ALA A 40 -1.77 -15.50 26.91
CA ALA A 40 -0.32 -15.54 26.83
C ALA A 40 0.15 -16.83 26.16
N VAL A 41 1.25 -16.77 25.42
CA VAL A 41 1.86 -17.90 24.72
C VAL A 41 3.38 -17.82 24.75
N GLU A 42 4.05 -18.97 24.72
CA GLU A 42 5.48 -19.06 24.44
C GLU A 42 5.70 -19.27 22.94
N VAL A 43 6.54 -18.45 22.32
CA VAL A 43 6.86 -18.50 20.89
C VAL A 43 8.33 -18.86 20.71
N THR A 44 8.61 -20.00 20.07
CA THR A 44 9.95 -20.36 19.62
C THR A 44 10.29 -19.58 18.34
N LEU A 45 11.26 -18.68 18.44
CA LEU A 45 11.75 -17.86 17.33
C LEU A 45 12.63 -18.66 16.36
N ALA A 46 13.01 -18.06 15.23
CA ALA A 46 13.76 -18.74 14.19
C ALA A 46 15.14 -19.24 14.65
N GLU A 47 15.76 -18.53 15.58
CA GLU A 47 17.02 -18.86 16.24
C GLU A 47 16.87 -19.77 17.46
N GLN A 48 15.68 -20.38 17.67
CA GLN A 48 15.35 -21.29 18.76
C GLN A 48 15.23 -20.65 20.15
N SER A 49 15.41 -19.34 20.28
CA SER A 49 15.07 -18.63 21.52
C SER A 49 13.55 -18.65 21.76
N VAL A 50 13.12 -18.48 23.01
CA VAL A 50 11.70 -18.47 23.39
C VAL A 50 11.30 -17.10 23.89
N ALA A 51 10.22 -16.55 23.33
CA ALA A 51 9.60 -15.31 23.77
C ALA A 51 8.26 -15.61 24.47
N LYS A 52 8.06 -15.06 25.66
CA LYS A 52 6.75 -15.06 26.35
C LYS A 52 5.99 -13.83 25.91
N VAL A 53 4.83 -14.01 25.30
CA VAL A 53 4.04 -12.94 24.68
C VAL A 53 2.63 -12.96 25.23
N LYS A 54 2.11 -11.81 25.62
CA LYS A 54 0.73 -11.66 26.11
C LYS A 54 0.06 -10.45 25.48
N LEU A 55 -1.20 -10.59 25.10
CA LEU A 55 -2.05 -9.47 24.67
C LEU A 55 -2.82 -8.94 25.89
N LEU A 56 -2.50 -7.73 26.35
CA LEU A 56 -3.07 -7.17 27.58
C LEU A 56 -4.30 -6.30 27.33
N LYS A 57 -4.24 -5.41 26.33
CA LYS A 57 -5.32 -4.47 26.02
C LYS A 57 -5.43 -4.26 24.51
N LEU A 58 -6.62 -3.85 24.09
CA LEU A 58 -6.94 -3.39 22.75
C LEU A 58 -7.69 -2.06 22.88
N ASP A 59 -7.20 -1.03 22.19
CA ASP A 59 -7.80 0.30 22.10
C ASP A 59 -7.99 0.66 20.63
N GLU A 60 -9.23 0.94 20.23
CA GLU A 60 -9.61 1.18 18.85
C GLU A 60 -10.44 2.46 18.75
N LYS A 61 -10.05 3.34 17.84
CA LYS A 61 -10.72 4.61 17.59
C LYS A 61 -11.34 4.59 16.21
N ALA A 62 -12.64 4.79 16.18
CA ALA A 62 -13.40 4.93 14.95
C ALA A 62 -13.66 6.41 14.63
N ASP A 63 -13.83 6.73 13.35
CA ASP A 63 -14.28 8.05 12.93
C ASP A 63 -15.76 8.30 13.31
N SER A 64 -16.13 9.58 13.37
CA SER A 64 -17.48 10.04 13.71
C SER A 64 -18.50 9.90 12.57
N MET A 65 -18.10 9.40 11.39
CA MET A 65 -18.89 9.39 10.15
C MET A 65 -19.30 7.97 9.74
N ALA A 66 -18.36 7.24 9.18
CA ALA A 66 -18.49 5.86 8.71
C ALA A 66 -18.40 4.86 9.88
N ASN A 67 -17.98 5.31 11.07
CA ASN A 67 -17.62 4.44 12.19
C ASN A 67 -16.54 3.43 11.76
N ALA A 68 -15.64 3.87 10.88
CA ALA A 68 -14.48 3.10 10.47
C ALA A 68 -13.36 3.26 11.48
N VAL A 69 -12.73 2.17 11.89
CA VAL A 69 -11.52 2.17 12.72
C VAL A 69 -10.41 2.91 11.96
N ARG A 70 -9.93 4.01 12.54
CA ARG A 70 -8.83 4.83 12.00
C ARG A 70 -7.52 4.59 12.73
N GLU A 71 -7.60 4.14 13.98
CA GLU A 71 -6.45 3.77 14.78
C GLU A 71 -6.81 2.55 15.63
N ALA A 72 -5.95 1.53 15.63
CA ALA A 72 -6.03 0.41 16.55
C ALA A 72 -4.68 0.24 17.24
N LYS A 73 -4.70 0.06 18.56
CA LYS A 73 -3.51 -0.12 19.39
C LYS A 73 -3.68 -1.33 20.28
N VAL A 74 -2.62 -2.08 20.45
CA VAL A 74 -2.56 -3.20 21.39
C VAL A 74 -1.50 -2.95 22.45
N LEU A 75 -1.83 -3.19 23.72
CA LEU A 75 -0.82 -3.27 24.77
C LEU A 75 -0.37 -4.72 24.83
N VAL A 76 0.91 -4.95 24.57
CA VAL A 76 1.52 -6.28 24.67
C VAL A 76 2.47 -6.33 25.85
N GLU A 77 2.67 -7.52 26.39
CA GLU A 77 3.79 -7.84 27.27
C GLU A 77 4.68 -8.87 26.58
N VAL A 78 5.97 -8.59 26.46
CA VAL A 78 6.97 -9.49 25.90
C VAL A 78 8.10 -9.65 26.90
N ASN A 79 8.33 -10.89 27.36
CA ASN A 79 9.36 -11.21 28.36
C ASN A 79 9.34 -10.28 29.61
N GLY A 80 8.15 -9.87 30.03
CA GLY A 80 7.93 -8.97 31.17
C GLY A 80 7.99 -7.46 30.86
N GLU A 81 8.35 -7.06 29.64
CA GLU A 81 8.30 -5.65 29.21
C GLU A 81 6.96 -5.35 28.51
N GLN A 82 6.29 -4.26 28.91
CA GLN A 82 5.02 -3.84 28.29
C GLN A 82 5.21 -2.68 27.32
N LYS A 83 4.54 -2.75 26.16
CA LYS A 83 4.55 -1.66 25.17
C LYS A 83 3.24 -1.58 24.39
N TRP A 84 2.82 -0.36 24.09
CA TRP A 84 1.76 -0.11 23.12
C TRP A 84 2.32 -0.22 21.69
N LEU A 85 1.68 -1.04 20.87
CA LEU A 85 1.93 -1.14 19.44
C LEU A 85 0.71 -0.62 18.69
N THR A 86 0.92 0.28 17.73
CA THR A 86 -0.12 0.69 16.78
C THR A 86 -0.18 -0.33 15.66
N SER A 87 -1.39 -0.76 15.29
CA SER A 87 -1.59 -1.81 14.31
C SER A 87 -1.50 -1.31 12.86
N ALA A 88 -0.66 -1.97 12.06
CA ALA A 88 -0.43 -1.71 10.63
C ALA A 88 -0.29 -0.21 10.28
N ASN A 89 -0.87 0.27 9.17
CA ASN A 89 -0.90 1.70 8.81
C ASN A 89 0.47 2.39 8.92
N TYR A 90 1.46 1.90 8.16
CA TYR A 90 2.83 2.44 8.09
C TYR A 90 3.67 2.29 9.37
N ASN A 91 3.23 1.52 10.37
CA ASN A 91 4.04 1.21 11.54
C ASN A 91 4.96 0.02 11.27
N LEU A 92 6.23 0.15 11.65
CA LEU A 92 7.25 -0.89 11.53
C LEU A 92 7.35 -1.72 12.82
N PRO A 93 7.92 -2.93 12.76
CA PRO A 93 8.26 -3.71 13.95
C PRO A 93 9.12 -2.93 14.95
N GLN A 94 8.82 -3.13 16.23
CA GLN A 94 9.48 -2.44 17.33
C GLN A 94 10.17 -3.46 18.26
N LEU A 95 11.27 -3.05 18.89
CA LEU A 95 11.90 -3.84 19.93
C LEU A 95 11.09 -3.74 21.24
N VAL A 96 10.74 -4.90 21.82
CA VAL A 96 10.08 -5.07 23.13
C VAL A 96 10.59 -6.35 23.77
N GLY A 97 11.06 -6.29 25.02
CA GLY A 97 11.47 -7.50 25.76
C GLY A 97 12.60 -8.28 25.10
N GLY A 98 13.45 -7.62 24.32
CA GLY A 98 14.52 -8.24 23.54
C GLY A 98 14.07 -8.94 22.25
N VAL A 99 12.84 -8.70 21.78
CA VAL A 99 12.27 -9.30 20.55
C VAL A 99 11.72 -8.19 19.65
N GLN A 100 11.85 -8.34 18.33
CA GLN A 100 11.17 -7.44 17.40
C GLN A 100 9.73 -7.91 17.23
N ILE A 101 8.76 -7.01 17.38
CA ILE A 101 7.33 -7.36 17.36
C ILE A 101 6.50 -6.26 16.66
N ASP A 102 5.47 -6.68 15.93
CA ASP A 102 4.40 -5.79 15.49
C ASP A 102 3.00 -6.43 15.64
N CYS A 103 1.96 -5.65 15.29
CA CYS A 103 0.59 -6.10 15.22
C CYS A 103 -0.03 -5.71 13.87
N PRO A 104 -0.17 -6.60 12.88
CA PRO A 104 -0.67 -6.22 11.57
C PRO A 104 -2.20 -6.13 11.50
N ILE A 105 -2.93 -6.72 12.44
CA ILE A 105 -4.39 -6.73 12.42
C ILE A 105 -4.97 -6.94 13.83
N THR A 106 -6.08 -6.27 14.10
CA THR A 106 -6.94 -6.45 15.28
C THR A 106 -8.35 -6.81 14.87
N ARG A 107 -9.14 -7.37 15.78
CA ARG A 107 -10.54 -7.75 15.51
C ARG A 107 -11.43 -6.58 15.08
N GLY A 108 -11.15 -5.34 15.49
CA GLY A 108 -11.99 -4.20 15.16
C GLY A 108 -12.03 -3.90 13.67
N TYR A 109 -10.91 -4.09 12.97
CA TYR A 109 -10.87 -3.99 11.51
C TYR A 109 -11.71 -5.10 10.83
N ASN A 110 -11.90 -6.25 11.47
CA ASN A 110 -12.78 -7.31 10.94
C ASN A 110 -14.25 -7.12 11.33
N ALA A 111 -14.55 -6.38 12.42
CA ALA A 111 -15.88 -6.32 13.02
C ALA A 111 -16.97 -5.77 12.09
N ASN A 112 -16.64 -4.79 11.24
CA ASN A 112 -17.53 -4.23 10.22
C ASN A 112 -16.98 -4.35 8.79
N SER A 113 -16.04 -5.30 8.58
CA SER A 113 -15.49 -5.57 7.26
C SER A 113 -16.51 -6.24 6.32
N GLY A 114 -16.38 -6.00 5.01
CA GLY A 114 -17.14 -6.74 3.99
C GLY A 114 -16.72 -8.21 3.86
N GLU A 115 -15.44 -8.54 4.12
CA GLU A 115 -14.86 -9.88 4.03
C GLU A 115 -13.68 -10.00 5.02
N ASP A 116 -13.47 -11.20 5.60
CA ASP A 116 -12.26 -11.50 6.37
C ASP A 116 -11.10 -11.86 5.43
N SER A 117 -10.31 -10.85 5.08
CA SER A 117 -9.10 -11.01 4.27
C SER A 117 -7.88 -11.50 5.06
N TRP A 118 -7.98 -11.51 6.39
CA TRP A 118 -6.87 -11.73 7.32
C TRP A 118 -6.85 -13.13 7.92
N GLY A 119 -7.97 -13.85 7.91
CA GLY A 119 -8.10 -15.15 8.55
C GLY A 119 -7.83 -15.06 10.06
N LEU A 120 -8.21 -13.95 10.70
CA LEU A 120 -8.00 -13.71 12.13
C LEU A 120 -9.22 -14.20 12.90
N GLU A 121 -9.01 -15.12 13.84
CA GLU A 121 -10.09 -15.66 14.71
C GLU A 121 -10.03 -15.14 16.15
N LYS A 122 -8.94 -14.47 16.54
CA LYS A 122 -8.75 -13.90 17.87
C LYS A 122 -8.74 -12.37 17.85
N ASP A 123 -8.41 -11.74 18.97
CA ASP A 123 -8.52 -10.29 19.15
C ASP A 123 -7.41 -9.51 18.43
N GLY A 124 -6.22 -10.11 18.26
CA GLY A 124 -5.15 -9.53 17.48
C GLY A 124 -4.13 -10.55 17.02
N ARG A 125 -3.48 -10.25 15.89
CA ARG A 125 -2.29 -10.98 15.42
C ARG A 125 -1.04 -10.23 15.88
N LEU A 126 -0.06 -10.97 16.37
CA LEU A 126 1.28 -10.47 16.65
C LEU A 126 2.28 -11.21 15.76
N ARG A 127 3.25 -10.46 15.24
CA ARG A 127 4.37 -11.00 14.47
C ARG A 127 5.66 -10.76 15.21
N LEU A 128 6.53 -11.77 15.26
CA LEU A 128 7.75 -11.75 16.04
C LEU A 128 8.96 -12.16 15.21
N TRP A 129 10.08 -11.51 15.47
CA TRP A 129 11.39 -11.82 14.90
C TRP A 129 12.49 -11.74 15.96
N PRO A 130 13.57 -12.53 15.83
CA PRO A 130 14.80 -12.32 16.58
C PRO A 130 15.23 -10.86 16.62
N LYS A 131 15.88 -10.43 17.71
CA LYS A 131 16.47 -9.10 17.78
C LYS A 131 17.53 -8.91 16.68
N GLY A 132 17.38 -7.86 15.87
CA GLY A 132 18.35 -7.50 14.84
C GLY A 132 18.35 -8.40 13.61
N SER A 133 17.47 -9.40 13.54
CA SER A 133 17.27 -10.15 12.30
C SER A 133 16.54 -9.30 11.26
N PRO A 134 16.74 -9.60 9.96
CA PRO A 134 15.93 -8.98 8.93
C PRO A 134 14.45 -9.36 9.08
N TRP A 135 13.56 -8.48 8.64
CA TRP A 135 12.12 -8.76 8.62
C TRP A 135 11.75 -9.71 7.48
N ILE A 136 12.51 -9.67 6.38
CA ILE A 136 12.48 -10.64 5.30
C ILE A 136 13.90 -11.02 4.84
N GLU A 137 14.13 -12.32 4.63
CA GLU A 137 15.46 -12.86 4.30
C GLU A 137 16.10 -12.12 3.10
N PRO A 138 17.30 -11.52 3.26
CA PRO A 138 18.01 -10.86 2.18
C PRO A 138 18.21 -11.73 0.96
N GLY A 139 18.09 -11.14 -0.23
CA GLY A 139 18.21 -11.85 -1.50
C GLY A 139 16.97 -12.67 -1.88
N THR A 140 15.90 -12.65 -1.09
CA THR A 140 14.66 -13.39 -1.38
C THR A 140 13.45 -12.48 -1.67
N PHE A 141 13.59 -11.18 -1.41
CA PHE A 141 12.56 -10.18 -1.68
C PHE A 141 13.17 -8.83 -2.13
N VAL A 142 12.54 -8.19 -3.12
CA VAL A 142 12.83 -6.83 -3.60
C VAL A 142 11.57 -5.96 -3.67
N TYR A 143 11.75 -4.64 -3.67
CA TYR A 143 10.69 -3.67 -3.89
C TYR A 143 10.01 -3.93 -5.27
N PRO A 144 8.67 -4.07 -5.35
CA PRO A 144 8.00 -4.56 -6.56
C PRO A 144 7.89 -3.54 -7.72
N LEU A 145 8.52 -2.37 -7.61
CA LEU A 145 8.38 -1.29 -8.58
C LEU A 145 9.71 -0.65 -8.90
N LYS A 146 9.89 -0.23 -10.16
CA LYS A 146 11.01 0.63 -10.56
C LYS A 146 10.66 2.10 -10.34
N GLN A 147 10.50 2.51 -9.10
CA GLN A 147 10.25 3.91 -8.74
C GLN A 147 10.82 4.26 -7.37
N ARG A 148 10.83 5.55 -7.03
CA ARG A 148 11.18 6.02 -5.69
C ARG A 148 10.09 5.60 -4.69
N TRP A 149 10.49 5.26 -3.47
CA TRP A 149 9.55 5.06 -2.37
C TRP A 149 8.70 6.31 -2.17
N PHE A 150 7.40 6.11 -1.98
CA PHE A 150 6.44 7.20 -1.81
C PHE A 150 6.51 8.27 -2.92
N ALA A 151 6.77 7.86 -4.16
CA ALA A 151 6.72 8.75 -5.32
C ALA A 151 5.34 9.41 -5.50
N THR A 152 4.26 8.69 -5.17
CA THR A 152 2.87 9.14 -5.28
C THR A 152 2.03 8.62 -4.11
N SER A 153 0.71 8.79 -4.18
CA SER A 153 -0.24 8.27 -3.18
C SER A 153 -0.07 6.76 -2.93
N THR A 154 -0.36 6.35 -1.69
CA THR A 154 -0.42 4.96 -1.28
C THR A 154 -1.66 4.72 -0.44
N GLN A 155 -2.12 3.47 -0.41
CA GLN A 155 -3.16 3.00 0.51
C GLN A 155 -2.75 1.63 1.02
N PHE A 156 -2.28 1.58 2.26
CA PHE A 156 -1.68 0.37 2.83
C PHE A 156 -2.49 -0.17 4.00
N SER A 157 -2.55 -1.49 4.10
CA SER A 157 -2.74 -2.26 5.34
C SER A 157 -3.62 -1.60 6.41
N ASN A 158 -4.91 -1.90 6.37
CA ASN A 158 -6.00 -1.45 7.22
C ASN A 158 -6.45 0.01 7.04
N GLU A 159 -5.87 0.76 6.10
CA GLU A 159 -6.49 2.00 5.67
C GLU A 159 -7.88 1.71 5.06
N PRO A 160 -8.95 2.45 5.44
CA PRO A 160 -10.24 2.34 4.76
C PRO A 160 -10.09 2.59 3.26
N THR A 161 -10.51 1.62 2.46
CA THR A 161 -10.32 1.61 1.01
C THR A 161 -11.25 2.62 0.35
N TYR A 162 -10.74 3.42 -0.58
CA TYR A 162 -11.55 4.33 -1.38
C TYR A 162 -11.29 4.14 -2.88
N VAL A 163 -12.13 3.34 -3.52
CA VAL A 163 -12.00 3.06 -4.95
C VAL A 163 -12.30 4.32 -5.80
N ASP A 164 -13.25 5.17 -5.41
CA ASP A 164 -13.65 6.35 -6.20
C ASP A 164 -12.97 7.66 -5.75
N GLY A 165 -11.68 7.58 -5.43
CA GLY A 165 -10.84 8.74 -5.13
C GLY A 165 -11.06 9.39 -3.75
N GLY A 166 -11.76 8.75 -2.81
CA GLY A 166 -11.80 9.22 -1.42
C GLY A 166 -12.84 8.50 -0.57
N ASP A 167 -12.79 8.72 0.74
CA ASP A 167 -13.73 8.17 1.70
C ASP A 167 -15.13 8.77 1.58
N LYS A 168 -16.12 8.03 2.11
CA LYS A 168 -17.54 8.42 2.09
C LYS A 168 -18.13 8.26 3.50
N PRO A 169 -18.90 9.24 4.01
CA PRO A 169 -19.41 9.23 5.38
C PRO A 169 -20.55 8.22 5.61
N ASP A 170 -21.24 7.82 4.54
CA ASP A 170 -22.38 6.92 4.57
C ASP A 170 -21.99 5.43 4.48
N ARG A 171 -20.71 5.10 4.29
CA ARG A 171 -20.23 3.73 4.17
C ARG A 171 -20.26 3.01 5.52
N LYS A 172 -21.20 2.07 5.71
CA LYS A 172 -21.35 1.32 6.99
C LYS A 172 -20.65 -0.03 7.04
N LYS A 173 -20.40 -0.65 5.87
CA LYS A 173 -19.50 -1.80 5.73
C LYS A 173 -18.17 -1.31 5.18
N ILE A 174 -17.15 -1.36 6.00
CA ILE A 174 -15.85 -0.81 5.67
C ILE A 174 -15.07 -1.87 4.91
N TYR A 175 -14.48 -1.49 3.79
CA TYR A 175 -13.45 -2.33 3.19
C TYR A 175 -12.12 -1.81 3.71
N TYR A 176 -11.59 -2.40 4.78
CA TYR A 176 -10.22 -2.10 5.19
C TYR A 176 -9.27 -2.77 4.22
N HIS A 177 -8.36 -1.97 3.68
CA HIS A 177 -7.37 -2.47 2.74
C HIS A 177 -6.55 -3.57 3.42
N ASN A 178 -6.26 -4.64 2.71
CA ASN A 178 -5.67 -5.83 3.30
C ASN A 178 -4.33 -6.19 2.64
N ASP A 179 -3.76 -5.30 1.84
CA ASP A 179 -2.54 -5.49 1.05
C ASP A 179 -1.83 -4.11 0.92
N LEU A 180 -0.99 -3.90 -0.10
CA LEU A 180 -0.33 -2.61 -0.34
C LEU A 180 -0.70 -2.04 -1.71
N ASP A 181 -1.38 -0.90 -1.75
CA ASP A 181 -1.54 -0.14 -3.00
C ASP A 181 -0.44 0.91 -3.13
N PHE A 182 0.52 0.62 -3.99
CA PHE A 182 1.56 1.57 -4.37
C PHE A 182 1.10 2.36 -5.59
N GLY A 183 0.85 3.66 -5.45
CA GLY A 183 0.58 4.51 -6.61
C GLY A 183 1.78 4.55 -7.58
N GLY A 184 1.49 4.91 -8.82
CA GLY A 184 2.49 5.10 -9.87
C GLY A 184 1.88 5.69 -11.13
N CYS A 185 2.71 6.17 -12.05
CA CYS A 185 2.23 6.84 -13.26
C CYS A 185 1.67 5.81 -14.26
N GLU A 186 0.37 5.93 -14.58
CA GLU A 186 -0.36 4.97 -15.42
C GLU A 186 0.34 4.74 -16.76
N GLY A 187 0.57 3.47 -17.11
CA GLY A 187 1.16 3.11 -18.40
C GLY A 187 2.66 3.37 -18.51
N LEU A 188 3.31 3.85 -17.44
CA LEU A 188 4.74 4.19 -17.43
C LEU A 188 5.53 3.49 -16.33
N THR A 189 4.97 3.38 -15.12
CA THR A 189 5.68 2.73 -14.01
C THR A 189 5.82 1.22 -14.25
N GLU A 190 7.05 0.72 -14.20
CA GLU A 190 7.34 -0.71 -14.36
C GLU A 190 7.12 -1.49 -13.05
N VAL A 191 6.43 -2.63 -13.17
CA VAL A 191 6.20 -3.60 -12.10
C VAL A 191 7.14 -4.78 -12.28
N ILE A 192 7.85 -5.16 -11.22
CA ILE A 192 8.78 -6.29 -11.20
C ILE A 192 8.38 -7.34 -10.18
N ALA A 193 8.83 -8.57 -10.39
CA ALA A 193 8.62 -9.67 -9.47
C ALA A 193 9.38 -9.41 -8.16
N ALA A 194 8.64 -9.29 -7.06
CA ALA A 194 9.22 -9.10 -5.73
C ALA A 194 10.03 -10.30 -5.24
N THR A 195 9.84 -11.50 -5.82
CA THR A 195 10.48 -12.76 -5.39
C THR A 195 10.67 -13.67 -6.59
N ASP A 196 11.57 -14.64 -6.48
CA ASP A 196 11.53 -15.84 -7.31
C ASP A 196 10.19 -16.56 -7.07
N GLY A 197 9.60 -17.14 -8.11
CA GLY A 197 8.35 -17.87 -7.95
C GLY A 197 7.85 -18.59 -9.19
N LEU A 198 6.90 -19.50 -8.98
CA LEU A 198 6.11 -20.17 -10.02
C LEU A 198 4.91 -19.30 -10.39
N VAL A 199 4.68 -19.04 -11.67
CA VAL A 199 3.45 -18.37 -12.15
C VAL A 199 2.28 -19.33 -12.03
N VAL A 200 1.46 -19.17 -11.00
CA VAL A 200 0.30 -20.03 -10.73
C VAL A 200 -1.00 -19.49 -11.30
N SER A 201 -1.05 -18.18 -11.61
CA SER A 201 -2.14 -17.57 -12.36
C SER A 201 -1.65 -16.35 -13.14
N VAL A 202 -2.17 -16.18 -14.34
CA VAL A 202 -1.93 -15.01 -15.20
C VAL A 202 -3.23 -14.69 -15.94
N SER A 203 -3.65 -13.43 -15.87
CA SER A 203 -4.94 -12.99 -16.41
C SER A 203 -6.09 -13.85 -15.86
N GLU A 204 -6.95 -14.37 -16.73
CA GLU A 204 -8.13 -15.16 -16.35
C GLU A 204 -7.82 -16.67 -16.16
N LYS A 205 -6.54 -17.05 -16.22
CA LYS A 205 -6.13 -18.46 -16.16
C LYS A 205 -5.47 -18.79 -14.84
N THR A 206 -5.72 -20.01 -14.37
CA THR A 206 -5.12 -20.59 -13.17
C THR A 206 -4.54 -21.96 -13.52
N LEU A 207 -3.35 -22.25 -13.00
CA LEU A 207 -2.68 -23.54 -13.19
C LEU A 207 -3.53 -24.67 -12.55
N PRO A 208 -3.70 -25.83 -13.20
CA PRO A 208 -4.45 -26.94 -12.62
C PRO A 208 -3.91 -27.37 -11.24
N GLY A 209 -4.81 -27.64 -10.29
CA GLY A 209 -4.45 -27.95 -8.89
C GLY A 209 -4.51 -26.75 -7.93
N TYR A 210 -4.58 -25.51 -8.46
CA TYR A 210 -4.53 -24.29 -7.65
C TYR A 210 -5.90 -23.66 -7.36
N SER A 211 -7.02 -24.34 -7.67
CA SER A 211 -8.36 -23.78 -7.49
C SER A 211 -8.78 -23.57 -6.03
N LEU A 212 -8.21 -24.33 -5.08
CA LEU A 212 -8.48 -24.22 -3.63
C LEU A 212 -7.46 -23.34 -2.89
N THR A 213 -6.73 -22.50 -3.62
CA THR A 213 -5.71 -21.59 -3.11
C THR A 213 -6.26 -20.15 -3.06
N PRO A 214 -5.51 -19.15 -2.56
CA PRO A 214 -6.02 -17.78 -2.47
C PRO A 214 -5.99 -17.05 -3.83
N VAL A 215 -5.66 -17.74 -4.93
CA VAL A 215 -5.68 -17.19 -6.28
C VAL A 215 -7.09 -16.75 -6.67
N ARG A 216 -7.20 -15.55 -7.24
CA ARG A 216 -8.43 -14.98 -7.82
C ARG A 216 -8.12 -14.42 -9.21
N PRO A 217 -8.25 -15.23 -10.28
CA PRO A 217 -7.83 -14.83 -11.62
C PRO A 217 -8.68 -13.65 -12.13
N ARG A 218 -8.05 -12.72 -12.83
CA ARG A 218 -8.67 -11.54 -13.48
C ARG A 218 -7.71 -11.03 -14.54
N TYR A 219 -8.20 -10.50 -15.66
CA TYR A 219 -7.41 -10.20 -16.86
C TYR A 219 -6.15 -9.34 -16.62
N ASP A 220 -6.16 -8.48 -15.61
CA ASP A 220 -5.10 -7.55 -15.18
C ASP A 220 -4.27 -8.04 -13.97
N VAL A 221 -4.31 -9.35 -13.66
CA VAL A 221 -3.73 -9.92 -12.44
C VAL A 221 -2.73 -11.03 -12.73
N VAL A 222 -1.67 -11.07 -11.93
CA VAL A 222 -0.67 -12.16 -11.88
C VAL A 222 -0.57 -12.68 -10.45
N TYR A 223 -0.50 -14.01 -10.30
CA TYR A 223 -0.11 -14.66 -9.05
C TYR A 223 1.17 -15.47 -9.20
N LEU A 224 2.10 -15.26 -8.26
CA LEU A 224 3.29 -16.09 -8.09
C LEU A 224 3.19 -16.90 -6.80
N LEU A 225 3.65 -18.14 -6.82
CA LEU A 225 3.93 -18.95 -5.63
C LEU A 225 5.44 -19.00 -5.40
N ASP A 226 5.89 -18.56 -4.24
CA ASP A 226 7.31 -18.57 -3.87
C ASP A 226 7.74 -19.90 -3.19
N GLU A 227 8.99 -19.92 -2.72
CA GLU A 227 9.58 -21.05 -2.00
C GLU A 227 9.21 -21.11 -0.50
N ARG A 228 8.47 -20.11 0.02
CA ARG A 228 7.89 -20.10 1.38
C ARG A 228 6.47 -20.67 1.38
N GLY A 229 5.90 -20.95 0.21
CA GLY A 229 4.49 -21.32 0.04
C GLY A 229 3.53 -20.12 0.07
N TRP A 230 4.03 -18.89 -0.09
CA TRP A 230 3.25 -17.66 -0.12
C TRP A 230 2.86 -17.29 -1.55
N TYR A 231 1.67 -16.69 -1.67
CA TYR A 231 1.08 -16.28 -2.94
C TYR A 231 1.17 -14.76 -3.08
N TYR A 232 1.85 -14.30 -4.12
CA TYR A 232 2.07 -12.89 -4.43
C TYR A 232 1.11 -12.46 -5.51
N ARG A 233 0.27 -11.48 -5.21
CA ARG A 233 -0.71 -10.91 -6.13
C ARG A 233 -0.19 -9.58 -6.67
N TYR A 234 -0.18 -9.44 -7.99
CA TYR A 234 0.06 -8.18 -8.69
C TYR A 234 -1.21 -7.85 -9.46
N SER A 235 -1.85 -6.73 -9.18
CA SER A 235 -3.14 -6.35 -9.77
C SER A 235 -3.13 -4.94 -10.36
N HIS A 236 -4.16 -4.65 -11.15
CA HIS A 236 -4.37 -3.36 -11.83
C HIS A 236 -3.31 -3.07 -12.91
N LEU A 237 -2.71 -4.12 -13.47
CA LEU A 237 -1.70 -4.00 -14.52
C LEU A 237 -2.32 -3.44 -15.80
N HIS A 238 -1.70 -2.40 -16.35
CA HIS A 238 -2.02 -1.88 -17.68
C HIS A 238 -1.70 -2.90 -18.76
N THR A 239 -0.53 -3.55 -18.64
CA THR A 239 -0.11 -4.68 -19.47
C THR A 239 0.62 -5.69 -18.61
N ILE A 240 0.45 -6.98 -18.94
CA ILE A 240 1.26 -8.08 -18.40
C ILE A 240 2.36 -8.38 -19.41
N ASP A 241 3.59 -8.55 -18.93
CA ASP A 241 4.72 -8.88 -19.79
C ASP A 241 4.51 -10.27 -20.45
N PRO A 242 4.63 -10.40 -21.79
CA PRO A 242 4.42 -11.67 -22.49
C PRO A 242 5.32 -12.83 -22.02
N ALA A 243 6.45 -12.54 -21.36
CA ALA A 243 7.31 -13.55 -20.76
C ALA A 243 6.70 -14.20 -19.50
N ILE A 244 5.68 -13.59 -18.91
CA ILE A 244 4.97 -14.14 -17.75
C ILE A 244 3.96 -15.19 -18.20
N GLN A 245 4.44 -16.44 -18.26
CA GLN A 245 3.66 -17.57 -18.73
C GLN A 245 3.24 -18.48 -17.58
N MET A 246 2.00 -18.94 -17.59
CA MET A 246 1.47 -19.89 -16.60
C MET A 246 2.34 -21.14 -16.52
N GLY A 247 2.74 -21.53 -15.30
CA GLY A 247 3.62 -22.68 -15.05
C GLY A 247 5.12 -22.40 -15.20
N ALA A 248 5.51 -21.23 -15.72
CA ALA A 248 6.92 -20.83 -15.78
C ALA A 248 7.43 -20.36 -14.41
N ARG A 249 8.76 -20.43 -14.21
CA ARG A 249 9.42 -19.76 -13.09
C ARG A 249 9.83 -18.36 -13.51
N VAL A 250 9.58 -17.39 -12.64
CA VAL A 250 10.07 -16.01 -12.76
C VAL A 250 11.19 -15.79 -11.76
N LYS A 251 12.10 -14.89 -12.12
CA LYS A 251 13.17 -14.44 -11.23
C LYS A 251 12.81 -13.15 -10.53
N MET A 252 13.23 -13.00 -9.29
CA MET A 252 13.18 -11.76 -8.53
C MET A 252 13.79 -10.63 -9.37
N GLY A 253 13.08 -9.51 -9.49
CA GLY A 253 13.47 -8.38 -10.34
C GLY A 253 13.10 -8.51 -11.83
N GLN A 254 12.61 -9.66 -12.28
CA GLN A 254 12.06 -9.81 -13.63
C GLN A 254 10.81 -8.95 -13.80
N ARG A 255 10.66 -8.31 -14.95
CA ARG A 255 9.47 -7.52 -15.28
C ARG A 255 8.21 -8.39 -15.29
N ILE A 256 7.20 -7.93 -14.55
CA ILE A 256 5.85 -8.52 -14.50
C ILE A 256 4.91 -7.82 -15.48
N GLY A 257 5.06 -6.50 -15.62
CA GLY A 257 4.18 -5.71 -16.46
C GLY A 257 4.38 -4.21 -16.27
N ILE A 258 3.38 -3.45 -16.70
CA ILE A 258 3.29 -2.01 -16.50
C ILE A 258 2.10 -1.72 -15.59
N LEU A 259 2.30 -0.85 -14.61
CA LEU A 259 1.29 -0.40 -13.67
C LEU A 259 0.19 0.38 -14.41
N GLY A 260 -1.05 0.14 -14.03
CA GLY A 260 -2.21 0.85 -14.57
C GLY A 260 -3.28 1.09 -13.51
N LYS A 261 -4.51 1.16 -14.01
CA LYS A 261 -5.73 1.29 -13.21
C LYS A 261 -6.81 0.34 -13.72
N GLU A 262 -6.41 -0.83 -14.20
CA GLU A 262 -7.36 -1.81 -14.76
C GLU A 262 -8.17 -2.52 -13.67
N GLY A 263 -9.15 -3.35 -14.05
CA GLY A 263 -9.94 -4.14 -13.12
C GLY A 263 -10.75 -3.29 -12.13
N ALA A 264 -10.65 -3.63 -10.84
CA ALA A 264 -11.42 -2.98 -9.76
C ALA A 264 -10.66 -1.83 -9.07
N SER A 265 -9.81 -1.10 -9.80
CA SER A 265 -8.96 -0.03 -9.24
C SER A 265 -9.75 1.19 -8.76
N GLY A 266 -11.00 1.33 -9.22
CA GLY A 266 -11.83 2.52 -9.01
C GLY A 266 -11.38 3.77 -9.79
N GLY A 267 -10.40 3.61 -10.70
CA GLY A 267 -9.99 4.65 -11.63
C GLY A 267 -8.79 5.49 -11.18
N TRP A 268 -8.15 5.12 -10.07
CA TRP A 268 -6.82 5.64 -9.73
C TRP A 268 -5.74 4.60 -10.02
N THR A 269 -4.56 5.08 -10.39
CA THR A 269 -3.45 4.24 -10.87
C THR A 269 -2.56 3.78 -9.72
N HIS A 270 -2.44 2.46 -9.54
CA HIS A 270 -1.66 1.84 -8.49
C HIS A 270 -1.37 0.37 -8.79
N LEU A 271 -0.30 -0.15 -8.20
CA LEU A 271 -0.10 -1.59 -8.04
C LEU A 271 -0.75 -2.01 -6.74
N HIS A 272 -1.80 -2.82 -6.82
CA HIS A 272 -2.25 -3.58 -5.67
C HIS A 272 -1.38 -4.82 -5.52
N PHE A 273 -0.49 -4.79 -4.53
CA PHE A 273 0.49 -5.81 -4.21
C PHE A 273 0.13 -6.52 -2.92
N GLY A 274 -0.25 -7.79 -3.03
CA GLY A 274 -0.69 -8.60 -1.90
C GLY A 274 0.15 -9.83 -1.68
N ILE A 275 0.27 -10.26 -0.43
CA ILE A 275 0.87 -11.55 -0.06
C ILE A 275 -0.14 -12.34 0.76
N LYS A 276 -0.41 -13.59 0.35
CA LYS A 276 -1.27 -14.51 1.08
C LYS A 276 -0.47 -15.72 1.57
N SER A 277 -0.61 -16.03 2.85
CA SER A 277 0.01 -17.19 3.50
C SER A 277 -0.99 -17.88 4.42
N ARG A 278 -0.64 -19.08 4.91
CA ARG A 278 -1.40 -19.75 5.97
C ARG A 278 -1.16 -19.02 7.29
N GLN A 279 -2.25 -18.65 7.94
CA GLN A 279 -2.26 -17.90 9.19
C GLN A 279 -2.32 -18.83 10.41
N PRO A 280 -2.11 -18.35 11.65
CA PRO A 280 -2.21 -19.18 12.85
C PRO A 280 -3.55 -19.93 13.00
N SER A 281 -4.64 -19.38 12.47
CA SER A 281 -5.95 -20.04 12.38
C SER A 281 -6.01 -21.23 11.40
N GLY A 282 -4.95 -21.47 10.63
CA GLY A 282 -4.90 -22.43 9.53
C GLY A 282 -5.57 -21.93 8.24
N LYS A 283 -6.26 -20.78 8.25
CA LYS A 283 -6.89 -20.19 7.05
C LYS A 283 -5.86 -19.51 6.16
N TRP A 284 -6.21 -19.31 4.89
CA TRP A 284 -5.52 -18.34 4.05
C TRP A 284 -5.85 -16.92 4.53
N GLY A 285 -4.85 -16.06 4.61
CA GLY A 285 -5.05 -14.67 4.99
C GLY A 285 -3.88 -13.79 4.54
N THR A 286 -4.05 -12.48 4.70
CA THR A 286 -3.02 -11.48 4.43
C THR A 286 -1.77 -11.73 5.28
N GLN A 287 -0.65 -11.77 4.58
CA GLN A 287 0.68 -11.58 5.13
C GLN A 287 1.06 -10.11 4.89
N GLU A 288 0.93 -9.29 5.93
CA GLU A 288 1.18 -7.84 5.84
C GLU A 288 2.61 -7.59 5.33
N ALA A 289 2.75 -6.79 4.28
CA ALA A 289 3.99 -6.71 3.50
C ALA A 289 4.77 -5.40 3.71
N TYR A 290 4.25 -4.43 4.46
CA TYR A 290 4.84 -3.09 4.57
C TYR A 290 6.28 -3.16 5.09
N ALA A 291 6.51 -3.89 6.18
CA ALA A 291 7.85 -4.06 6.76
C ALA A 291 8.82 -4.70 5.73
N PHE A 292 8.36 -5.69 4.96
CA PHE A 292 9.18 -6.38 3.96
C PHE A 292 9.57 -5.45 2.81
N ALA A 293 8.59 -4.71 2.28
CA ALA A 293 8.81 -3.74 1.20
C ALA A 293 9.70 -2.58 1.65
N TRP A 294 9.51 -2.10 2.87
CA TRP A 294 10.32 -1.06 3.49
C TRP A 294 11.78 -1.48 3.62
N GLU A 295 12.05 -2.64 4.22
CA GLU A 295 13.40 -3.17 4.41
C GLU A 295 14.10 -3.44 3.07
N ALA A 296 13.38 -4.02 2.10
CA ALA A 296 13.90 -4.25 0.76
C ALA A 296 14.27 -2.94 0.05
N TYR A 297 13.35 -1.95 0.06
CA TYR A 297 13.62 -0.65 -0.55
C TYR A 297 14.86 0.03 0.07
N GLN A 298 14.97 0.04 1.41
CA GLN A 298 16.13 0.62 2.09
C GLN A 298 17.44 -0.07 1.68
N ARG A 299 17.45 -1.41 1.59
CA ARG A 299 18.64 -2.17 1.19
C ARG A 299 19.04 -1.88 -0.25
N GLU A 300 18.07 -1.78 -1.15
CA GLU A 300 18.28 -1.58 -2.59
C GLU A 300 18.70 -0.14 -2.92
N ASN A 301 18.07 0.85 -2.29
CA ASN A 301 18.18 2.26 -2.67
C ASN A 301 18.99 3.10 -1.70
N LYS A 302 19.24 2.59 -0.48
CA LYS A 302 20.04 3.27 0.57
C LYS A 302 19.66 4.75 0.76
N PRO A 303 18.38 5.07 0.97
CA PRO A 303 17.96 6.45 1.21
C PRO A 303 18.60 6.97 2.51
N ASP A 304 18.97 8.24 2.56
CA ASP A 304 19.51 8.84 3.78
C ASP A 304 18.42 9.14 4.82
N VAL A 305 17.26 9.60 4.33
CA VAL A 305 16.09 10.01 5.10
C VAL A 305 14.81 9.70 4.32
N ILE A 306 13.76 9.28 5.03
CA ILE A 306 12.41 9.04 4.50
C ILE A 306 11.41 9.76 5.40
N ALA A 307 10.72 10.76 4.85
CA ALA A 307 9.59 11.40 5.50
C ALA A 307 8.33 10.53 5.40
N VAL A 308 7.54 10.46 6.47
CA VAL A 308 6.29 9.69 6.51
C VAL A 308 5.19 10.49 7.23
N ALA A 309 4.25 11.02 6.46
CA ALA A 309 3.11 11.84 6.86
C ALA A 309 1.76 11.09 6.67
N ARG A 310 1.80 9.76 6.73
CA ARG A 310 0.69 8.82 6.46
C ARG A 310 0.17 8.15 7.75
N PRO A 311 -1.05 7.55 7.77
CA PRO A 311 -2.04 7.38 6.68
C PRO A 311 -2.81 8.66 6.32
N HIS A 312 -3.76 8.58 5.40
CA HIS A 312 -4.68 9.69 5.12
C HIS A 312 -5.68 9.92 6.27
N HIS A 313 -6.20 11.14 6.35
CA HIS A 313 -7.21 11.54 7.32
C HIS A 313 -8.56 11.81 6.63
N PHE A 314 -9.65 11.41 7.28
CA PHE A 314 -11.02 11.67 6.86
C PHE A 314 -11.82 12.25 8.02
N ILE A 315 -12.20 13.52 7.90
CA ILE A 315 -12.80 14.30 9.00
C ILE A 315 -13.94 15.19 8.53
N ARG A 316 -14.73 15.70 9.48
CA ARG A 316 -15.67 16.80 9.23
C ARG A 316 -14.99 18.15 9.40
N ALA A 317 -15.48 19.14 8.67
CA ALA A 317 -15.08 20.53 8.86
C ALA A 317 -15.32 20.96 10.31
N GLY A 318 -14.31 21.57 10.92
CA GLY A 318 -14.29 21.98 12.32
C GLY A 318 -13.68 20.95 13.28
N GLU A 319 -13.46 19.70 12.85
CA GLU A 319 -12.73 18.72 13.67
C GLU A 319 -11.22 19.03 13.69
N THR A 320 -10.60 18.76 14.84
CA THR A 320 -9.14 18.84 15.03
C THR A 320 -8.52 17.47 14.88
N ILE A 321 -7.46 17.37 14.09
CA ILE A 321 -6.64 16.16 13.94
C ILE A 321 -5.20 16.43 14.35
N THR A 322 -4.50 15.35 14.70
CA THR A 322 -3.05 15.36 14.84
C THR A 322 -2.42 14.84 13.56
N LEU A 323 -1.57 15.64 12.92
CA LEU A 323 -0.65 15.16 11.89
C LEU A 323 0.62 14.63 12.59
N ASP A 324 1.08 13.44 12.21
CA ASP A 324 2.14 12.70 12.90
C ASP A 324 3.27 12.31 11.94
N ALA A 325 4.46 12.87 12.19
CA ALA A 325 5.68 12.60 11.43
C ALA A 325 6.61 11.57 12.09
N LEU A 326 6.26 11.00 13.26
CA LEU A 326 7.13 10.08 14.01
C LEU A 326 7.41 8.74 13.30
N LYS A 327 6.68 8.45 12.20
CA LYS A 327 6.95 7.29 11.35
C LYS A 327 8.10 7.53 10.36
N SER A 328 8.63 8.76 10.30
CA SER A 328 9.79 9.11 9.50
C SER A 328 11.05 8.43 10.01
N TRP A 329 12.02 8.23 9.12
CA TRP A 329 13.25 7.50 9.42
C TRP A 329 14.46 8.21 8.81
N SER A 330 15.63 8.07 9.44
CA SER A 330 16.92 8.52 8.89
C SER A 330 18.05 7.63 9.37
N SER A 331 19.08 7.49 8.53
CA SER A 331 20.35 6.83 8.84
C SER A 331 21.22 7.62 9.83
N SER A 332 21.03 8.94 9.97
CA SER A 332 21.83 9.83 10.82
C SER A 332 21.05 10.48 11.96
N SER A 333 19.87 9.95 12.33
CA SER A 333 18.87 10.56 13.24
C SER A 333 18.22 11.85 12.70
N ILE A 334 16.94 12.04 13.02
CA ILE A 334 16.15 13.18 12.53
C ILE A 334 16.41 14.41 13.39
N GLN A 335 16.67 15.55 12.74
CA GLN A 335 16.92 16.85 13.38
C GLN A 335 15.67 17.72 13.45
N SER A 336 14.89 17.81 12.36
CA SER A 336 13.69 18.66 12.32
C SER A 336 12.53 18.03 11.56
N TYR A 337 11.33 18.45 11.94
CA TYR A 337 10.07 18.20 11.25
C TYR A 337 9.42 19.56 11.01
N ASP A 338 9.33 19.95 9.74
CA ASP A 338 8.79 21.23 9.33
C ASP A 338 7.58 21.01 8.43
N TRP A 339 6.48 21.66 8.77
CA TRP A 339 5.19 21.55 8.10
C TRP A 339 4.86 22.86 7.38
N THR A 340 4.49 22.76 6.11
CA THR A 340 3.92 23.87 5.34
C THR A 340 2.52 23.50 4.89
N PHE A 341 1.57 24.37 5.21
CA PHE A 341 0.17 24.10 4.96
C PHE A 341 -0.34 24.75 3.67
N THR A 342 -1.39 24.17 3.08
CA THR A 342 -2.06 24.67 1.87
C THR A 342 -2.72 26.05 2.03
N ASP A 343 -2.86 26.54 3.26
CA ASP A 343 -3.29 27.91 3.60
C ASP A 343 -2.11 28.91 3.69
N GLY A 344 -0.87 28.44 3.47
CA GLY A 344 0.36 29.22 3.54
C GLY A 344 0.98 29.34 4.92
N THR A 345 0.32 28.83 5.97
CA THR A 345 0.88 28.82 7.33
C THR A 345 1.92 27.71 7.50
N ASN A 346 2.74 27.79 8.55
CA ASN A 346 3.78 26.81 8.85
C ASN A 346 3.72 26.38 10.32
N ALA A 347 4.24 25.19 10.62
CA ALA A 347 4.48 24.70 11.97
C ALA A 347 5.73 23.84 12.00
N SER A 348 6.32 23.64 13.18
CA SER A 348 7.42 22.71 13.38
C SER A 348 7.12 21.77 14.53
N GLY A 349 7.46 20.50 14.39
CA GLY A 349 7.23 19.48 15.41
C GLY A 349 6.83 18.12 14.83
N ALA A 350 7.16 17.06 15.56
CA ALA A 350 6.86 15.69 15.15
C ALA A 350 5.36 15.38 15.17
N LYS A 351 4.59 16.08 16.02
CA LYS A 351 3.13 16.02 16.08
C LYS A 351 2.59 17.43 16.15
N ILE A 352 1.63 17.74 15.29
CA ILE A 352 0.98 19.05 15.26
C ILE A 352 -0.53 18.87 15.15
N GLU A 353 -1.28 19.75 15.80
CA GLU A 353 -2.75 19.77 15.74
C GLU A 353 -3.22 20.76 14.68
N ARG A 354 -4.22 20.36 13.89
CA ARG A 354 -4.81 21.20 12.82
C ARG A 354 -6.32 21.04 12.78
N THR A 355 -7.00 22.15 12.56
CA THR A 355 -8.45 22.23 12.35
C THR A 355 -8.71 22.75 10.95
N TYR A 356 -9.59 22.08 10.22
CA TYR A 356 -9.95 22.45 8.85
C TYR A 356 -11.39 22.91 8.81
N THR A 357 -11.65 24.15 8.41
CA THR A 357 -13.00 24.75 8.47
C THR A 357 -13.76 24.70 7.15
N LYS A 358 -13.09 24.34 6.04
CA LYS A 358 -13.68 24.28 4.71
C LYS A 358 -13.63 22.85 4.16
N PRO A 359 -14.69 22.38 3.48
CA PRO A 359 -14.65 21.11 2.78
C PRO A 359 -13.64 21.14 1.63
N GLY A 360 -12.97 20.02 1.39
CA GLY A 360 -11.94 19.90 0.37
C GLY A 360 -11.01 18.72 0.57
N ALA A 361 -10.03 18.58 -0.33
CA ALA A 361 -8.90 17.67 -0.19
C ALA A 361 -7.62 18.47 -0.07
N TYR A 362 -6.92 18.24 1.05
CA TYR A 362 -5.71 18.93 1.45
C TYR A 362 -4.51 17.99 1.32
N SER A 363 -3.35 18.57 1.03
CA SER A 363 -2.07 17.86 0.89
C SER A 363 -1.01 18.68 1.62
N GLU A 364 -0.85 18.44 2.91
CA GLU A 364 0.05 19.22 3.77
C GLU A 364 1.47 18.71 3.69
N ILE A 365 2.43 19.61 3.49
CA ILE A 365 3.81 19.27 3.18
C ILE A 365 4.55 19.02 4.49
N LEU A 366 5.09 17.81 4.65
CA LEU A 366 6.09 17.48 5.66
C LEU A 366 7.48 17.52 5.02
N LYS A 367 8.36 18.33 5.59
CA LYS A 367 9.81 18.29 5.35
C LYS A 367 10.50 17.69 6.57
N VAL A 368 11.30 16.65 6.35
CA VAL A 368 12.16 16.06 7.38
C VAL A 368 13.61 16.36 7.04
N THR A 369 14.34 16.91 8.00
CA THR A 369 15.78 17.13 7.89
C THR A 369 16.50 16.25 8.90
N ASP A 370 17.52 15.51 8.47
CA ASP A 370 18.35 14.70 9.37
C ASP A 370 19.61 15.43 9.88
N ALA A 371 20.32 14.83 10.83
CA ALA A 371 21.52 15.44 11.41
C ALA A 371 22.69 15.60 10.43
N ALA A 372 22.67 14.92 9.27
CA ALA A 372 23.63 15.09 8.20
C ALA A 372 23.21 16.19 7.21
N GLY A 373 22.03 16.80 7.40
CA GLY A 373 21.48 17.85 6.54
C GLY A 373 20.73 17.32 5.31
N ASN A 374 20.50 15.99 5.22
CA ASN A 374 19.68 15.42 4.15
C ASN A 374 18.21 15.74 4.39
N ILE A 375 17.48 15.90 3.29
CA ILE A 375 16.06 16.28 3.30
C ILE A 375 15.22 15.22 2.58
N SER A 376 14.06 14.93 3.14
CA SER A 376 12.97 14.19 2.48
C SER A 376 11.66 14.94 2.64
N TYR A 377 10.79 14.80 1.64
CA TYR A 377 9.42 15.31 1.68
C TYR A 377 8.40 14.19 1.61
N ASP A 378 7.27 14.40 2.28
CA ASP A 378 6.06 13.59 2.16
C ASP A 378 4.83 14.46 2.40
N PHE A 379 3.63 13.95 2.11
CA PHE A 379 2.41 14.75 2.13
C PHE A 379 1.29 14.10 2.95
N ALA A 380 0.80 14.81 3.97
CA ALA A 380 -0.37 14.40 4.72
C ALA A 380 -1.64 14.72 3.93
N ILE A 381 -2.37 13.68 3.52
CA ILE A 381 -3.64 13.83 2.81
C ILE A 381 -4.78 13.94 3.83
N VAL A 382 -5.54 15.03 3.75
CA VAL A 382 -6.72 15.25 4.60
C VAL A 382 -7.93 15.51 3.74
N GLN A 383 -8.91 14.60 3.78
CA GLN A 383 -10.20 14.80 3.17
C GLN A 383 -11.16 15.37 4.22
N VAL A 384 -11.70 16.56 3.96
CA VAL A 384 -12.56 17.30 4.87
C VAL A 384 -13.97 17.37 4.30
N MET A 385 -14.90 16.77 5.02
CA MET A 385 -16.33 16.74 4.68
C MET A 385 -17.05 17.99 5.17
N GLY A 386 -17.99 18.49 4.38
CA GLY A 386 -18.95 19.50 4.83
C GLY A 386 -20.07 18.92 5.69
N SER A 387 -20.96 19.80 6.14
CA SER A 387 -22.18 19.40 6.87
C SER A 387 -23.16 18.62 6.00
N ASP A 388 -23.17 18.86 4.68
CA ASP A 388 -23.92 18.06 3.72
C ASP A 388 -23.10 16.86 3.25
N GLU A 389 -23.30 15.73 3.91
CA GLU A 389 -22.60 14.47 3.65
C GLU A 389 -22.88 13.89 2.25
N LYS A 390 -23.91 14.36 1.53
CA LYS A 390 -24.21 13.92 0.16
C LYS A 390 -23.32 14.61 -0.87
N ASN A 391 -22.89 15.83 -0.57
CA ASN A 391 -22.06 16.63 -1.45
C ASN A 391 -20.59 16.39 -1.12
N LEU A 392 -20.06 15.29 -1.67
CA LEU A 392 -18.67 14.92 -1.47
C LEU A 392 -17.73 15.98 -2.08
N PRO A 393 -16.69 16.42 -1.35
CA PRO A 393 -15.68 17.33 -1.87
C PRO A 393 -14.86 16.66 -2.98
N PRO A 394 -14.27 17.47 -3.89
CA PRO A 394 -13.41 16.95 -4.92
C PRO A 394 -12.13 16.39 -4.28
N THR A 395 -11.52 15.43 -4.95
CA THR A 395 -10.18 14.94 -4.61
C THR A 395 -9.32 14.90 -5.88
N ILE A 396 -8.01 14.76 -5.71
CA ILE A 396 -7.06 14.87 -6.82
C ILE A 396 -5.93 13.86 -6.64
N HIS A 397 -5.51 13.25 -7.75
CA HIS A 397 -4.44 12.26 -7.77
C HIS A 397 -3.37 12.65 -8.81
N PRO A 398 -2.30 13.34 -8.39
CA PRO A 398 -1.14 13.59 -9.23
C PRO A 398 -0.14 12.43 -9.22
N THR A 399 0.53 12.22 -10.35
CA THR A 399 1.63 11.26 -10.52
C THR A 399 2.66 11.82 -11.50
N PHE A 400 3.89 11.31 -11.47
CA PHE A 400 4.93 11.69 -12.43
C PHE A 400 5.85 10.51 -12.76
N TRP A 401 6.54 10.61 -13.89
CA TRP A 401 7.53 9.63 -14.34
C TRP A 401 8.58 10.28 -15.26
N PRO A 402 9.87 9.88 -15.19
CA PRO A 402 10.45 8.95 -14.21
C PRO A 402 10.63 9.60 -12.82
N THR A 403 10.77 8.78 -11.78
CA THR A 403 10.83 9.25 -10.37
C THR A 403 12.25 9.25 -9.79
N THR A 404 13.24 8.80 -10.56
CA THR A 404 14.63 8.55 -10.15
C THR A 404 15.57 8.79 -11.32
N GLY A 405 16.84 9.09 -11.05
CA GLY A 405 17.84 9.31 -12.11
C GLY A 405 17.58 10.57 -12.95
N LEU A 406 16.89 11.56 -12.36
CA LEU A 406 16.54 12.81 -13.01
C LEU A 406 17.74 13.76 -12.97
N LYS A 407 18.14 14.26 -14.13
CA LYS A 407 19.17 15.31 -14.28
C LYS A 407 18.55 16.59 -14.83
N PRO A 408 19.19 17.77 -14.68
CA PRO A 408 18.72 18.98 -15.33
C PRO A 408 18.45 18.77 -16.83
N GLY A 409 17.28 19.18 -17.30
CA GLY A 409 16.82 18.99 -18.67
C GLY A 409 16.18 17.62 -18.97
N THR A 410 16.07 16.71 -18.00
CA THR A 410 15.31 15.46 -18.19
C THR A 410 13.82 15.78 -18.34
N GLU A 411 13.21 15.31 -19.42
CA GLU A 411 11.76 15.43 -19.64
C GLU A 411 11.02 14.50 -18.68
N ILE A 412 10.08 15.07 -17.92
CA ILE A 412 9.24 14.36 -16.96
C ILE A 412 7.81 14.46 -17.43
N THR A 413 7.12 13.32 -17.48
CA THR A 413 5.68 13.25 -17.72
C THR A 413 4.94 13.39 -16.39
N PHE A 414 4.02 14.35 -16.33
CA PHE A 414 3.10 14.55 -15.21
C PHE A 414 1.70 14.15 -15.62
N LYS A 415 1.02 13.40 -14.75
CA LYS A 415 -0.38 13.03 -14.96
C LYS A 415 -1.21 13.39 -13.74
N VAL A 416 -2.43 13.89 -13.97
CA VAL A 416 -3.38 14.18 -12.89
C VAL A 416 -4.78 13.72 -13.27
N ARG A 417 -5.52 13.28 -12.26
CA ARG A 417 -6.96 13.05 -12.36
C ARG A 417 -7.66 13.58 -11.11
N THR A 418 -8.70 14.39 -11.30
CA THR A 418 -9.63 14.73 -10.23
C THR A 418 -10.73 13.68 -10.13
N PHE A 419 -11.37 13.60 -8.96
CA PHE A 419 -12.52 12.73 -8.74
C PHE A 419 -13.69 13.55 -8.22
N ARG A 420 -14.91 13.09 -8.50
CA ARG A 420 -16.18 13.69 -8.03
C ARG A 420 -16.43 15.10 -8.59
N THR A 421 -15.69 15.48 -9.62
CA THR A 421 -15.78 16.80 -10.22
C THR A 421 -15.14 16.81 -11.61
N THR A 422 -15.50 17.80 -12.40
CA THR A 422 -14.85 18.15 -13.66
C THR A 422 -14.59 19.65 -13.64
N GLY A 423 -13.57 20.14 -14.35
CA GLY A 423 -13.32 21.59 -14.42
C GLY A 423 -11.87 21.99 -14.65
N GLY A 424 -10.98 21.03 -14.84
CA GLY A 424 -9.58 21.28 -15.16
C GLY A 424 -8.71 21.46 -13.93
N GLU A 425 -7.42 21.17 -14.10
CA GLU A 425 -6.39 21.19 -13.09
C GLU A 425 -5.29 22.15 -13.50
N THR A 426 -4.71 22.87 -12.54
CA THR A 426 -3.60 23.79 -12.81
C THR A 426 -2.34 23.34 -12.09
N TRP A 427 -1.29 23.08 -12.85
CA TRP A 427 0.04 22.74 -12.39
C TRP A 427 0.88 23.98 -12.15
N ASP A 428 1.59 23.98 -11.02
CA ASP A 428 2.70 24.86 -10.70
C ASP A 428 3.92 23.98 -10.41
N PHE A 429 4.96 24.08 -11.24
CA PHE A 429 6.15 23.23 -11.11
C PHE A 429 7.12 23.70 -10.01
N GLY A 430 6.87 24.86 -9.39
CA GLY A 430 7.68 25.35 -8.27
C GLY A 430 9.05 25.91 -8.66
N ASP A 431 9.36 26.01 -9.95
CA ASP A 431 10.64 26.50 -10.49
C ASP A 431 10.54 27.91 -11.14
N GLY A 432 9.38 28.55 -11.02
CA GLY A 432 9.09 29.88 -11.58
C GLY A 432 8.67 29.88 -13.05
N THR A 433 8.54 28.70 -13.68
CA THR A 433 7.95 28.60 -15.02
C THR A 433 6.43 28.87 -15.00
N PRO A 434 5.83 29.27 -16.14
CA PRO A 434 4.40 29.51 -16.20
C PRO A 434 3.57 28.29 -15.81
N LYS A 435 2.48 28.52 -15.08
CA LYS A 435 1.51 27.48 -14.73
C LYS A 435 0.90 26.85 -15.98
N VAL A 436 0.58 25.56 -15.89
CA VAL A 436 -0.02 24.79 -17.00
C VAL A 436 -1.40 24.28 -16.60
N SER A 437 -2.42 24.62 -17.38
CA SER A 437 -3.78 24.09 -17.19
C SER A 437 -4.02 22.87 -18.07
N VAL A 438 -4.57 21.83 -17.47
CA VAL A 438 -4.97 20.59 -18.14
C VAL A 438 -6.39 20.22 -17.73
N LYS A 439 -6.97 19.15 -18.30
CA LYS A 439 -8.32 18.71 -17.96
C LYS A 439 -8.45 17.19 -17.98
N SER A 440 -8.56 16.57 -16.81
CA SER A 440 -8.92 15.16 -16.69
C SER A 440 -10.42 14.94 -16.89
N ASP A 441 -10.82 13.66 -16.96
CA ASP A 441 -12.23 13.30 -17.10
C ASP A 441 -13.01 13.32 -15.77
N GLY A 442 -12.37 13.67 -14.65
CA GLY A 442 -13.05 13.71 -13.35
C GLY A 442 -13.44 12.35 -12.77
N ASN A 443 -12.87 11.27 -13.30
CA ASN A 443 -13.29 9.88 -13.08
C ASN A 443 -14.69 9.56 -13.62
N ALA A 444 -15.15 10.26 -14.67
CA ALA A 444 -16.43 9.98 -15.33
C ALA A 444 -16.53 8.53 -15.81
N LYS A 445 -15.43 7.94 -16.28
CA LYS A 445 -15.32 6.50 -16.53
C LYS A 445 -14.03 5.97 -15.92
N ALA A 446 -14.15 5.17 -14.85
CA ALA A 446 -13.00 4.63 -14.10
C ALA A 446 -11.86 4.10 -14.98
N LEU A 447 -12.19 3.30 -16.00
CA LEU A 447 -11.23 2.65 -16.90
C LEU A 447 -11.00 3.41 -18.23
N ALA A 448 -11.31 4.72 -18.31
CA ALA A 448 -11.01 5.53 -19.50
C ALA A 448 -9.50 5.58 -19.76
N LYS A 449 -9.05 5.22 -20.97
CA LYS A 449 -7.61 5.20 -21.32
C LYS A 449 -6.96 6.59 -21.25
N ASP A 450 -7.76 7.62 -21.46
CA ASP A 450 -7.45 9.05 -21.45
C ASP A 450 -8.05 9.75 -20.22
N GLY A 451 -8.37 9.01 -19.17
CA GLY A 451 -8.96 9.57 -17.95
C GLY A 451 -8.02 10.51 -17.19
N TYR A 452 -6.71 10.28 -17.25
CA TYR A 452 -5.70 11.20 -16.72
C TYR A 452 -5.36 12.26 -17.75
N ALA A 453 -5.36 13.52 -17.30
CA ALA A 453 -4.72 14.60 -18.03
C ALA A 453 -3.21 14.45 -17.98
N VAL A 454 -2.53 14.84 -19.06
CA VAL A 454 -1.08 14.70 -19.22
C VAL A 454 -0.45 16.05 -19.55
N THR A 455 0.68 16.35 -18.95
CA THR A 455 1.59 17.42 -19.36
C THR A 455 3.04 16.95 -19.21
N GLN A 456 3.99 17.69 -19.77
CA GLN A 456 5.41 17.43 -19.65
C GLN A 456 6.12 18.67 -19.13
N HIS A 457 7.20 18.47 -18.38
CA HIS A 457 8.05 19.54 -17.88
C HIS A 457 9.51 19.11 -17.75
N THR A 458 10.42 20.08 -17.79
CA THR A 458 11.85 19.89 -17.56
C THR A 458 12.33 20.89 -16.52
N PHE A 459 13.09 20.44 -15.53
CA PHE A 459 13.75 21.34 -14.58
C PHE A 459 15.15 21.69 -15.06
N SER A 460 15.50 22.97 -15.07
CA SER A 460 16.82 23.45 -15.52
C SER A 460 17.90 23.40 -14.44
N LYS A 461 17.51 23.22 -13.17
CA LYS A 461 18.41 23.24 -12.01
C LYS A 461 18.28 21.95 -11.18
N PRO A 462 19.39 21.44 -10.61
CA PRO A 462 19.32 20.38 -9.62
C PRO A 462 18.64 20.87 -8.34
N GLY A 463 18.20 19.94 -7.50
CA GLY A 463 17.56 20.19 -6.22
C GLY A 463 16.21 19.51 -6.07
N ASP A 464 15.57 19.80 -4.93
CA ASP A 464 14.24 19.35 -4.59
C ASP A 464 13.20 20.37 -5.09
N HIS A 465 12.35 19.94 -6.02
CA HIS A 465 11.25 20.73 -6.57
C HIS A 465 9.92 20.21 -6.04
N LEU A 466 9.14 21.08 -5.40
CA LEU A 466 7.79 20.77 -4.95
C LEU A 466 6.81 21.23 -6.02
N VAL A 467 6.21 20.26 -6.71
CA VAL A 467 5.22 20.50 -7.75
C VAL A 467 3.84 20.46 -7.11
N THR A 468 3.02 21.48 -7.38
CA THR A 468 1.64 21.58 -6.91
C THR A 468 0.69 21.40 -8.08
N VAL A 469 -0.41 20.69 -7.86
CA VAL A 469 -1.58 20.72 -8.74
C VAL A 469 -2.82 21.03 -7.94
N GLU A 470 -3.67 21.90 -8.48
CA GLU A 470 -4.91 22.29 -7.81
C GLU A 470 -6.13 22.26 -8.74
N HIS A 471 -7.27 21.99 -8.14
CA HIS A 471 -8.59 22.10 -8.75
C HIS A 471 -9.58 22.74 -7.76
N THR A 472 -10.51 23.54 -8.27
CA THR A 472 -11.63 24.08 -7.50
C THR A 472 -12.93 23.75 -8.23
N ASN A 473 -13.88 23.11 -7.53
CA ASN A 473 -15.16 22.76 -8.12
C ASN A 473 -16.12 23.97 -8.16
N GLU A 474 -17.31 23.78 -8.72
CA GLU A 474 -18.35 24.83 -8.82
C GLU A 474 -18.84 25.37 -7.46
N ARG A 475 -18.61 24.63 -6.37
CA ARG A 475 -18.94 25.05 -4.99
C ARG A 475 -17.82 25.82 -4.31
N GLY A 476 -16.68 26.02 -4.97
CA GLY A 476 -15.51 26.66 -4.38
C GLY A 476 -14.68 25.76 -3.47
N GLU A 477 -14.95 24.45 -3.45
CA GLU A 477 -14.19 23.47 -2.67
C GLU A 477 -12.92 23.09 -3.44
N ARG A 478 -11.78 23.06 -2.74
CA ARG A 478 -10.46 22.84 -3.35
C ARG A 478 -10.02 21.39 -3.19
N ALA A 479 -9.32 20.89 -4.21
CA ALA A 479 -8.48 19.71 -4.12
C ALA A 479 -7.05 20.10 -4.49
N VAL A 480 -6.10 19.85 -3.59
CA VAL A 480 -4.67 20.15 -3.77
C VAL A 480 -3.87 18.86 -3.68
N GLY A 481 -2.94 18.67 -4.60
CA GLY A 481 -1.97 17.59 -4.56
C GLY A 481 -0.55 18.11 -4.75
N HIS A 482 0.40 17.49 -4.06
CA HIS A 482 1.82 17.79 -4.19
C HIS A 482 2.60 16.56 -4.68
N LEU A 483 3.67 16.82 -5.42
CA LEU A 483 4.69 15.85 -5.79
C LEU A 483 6.07 16.40 -5.42
N TRP A 484 6.95 15.54 -4.95
CA TRP A 484 8.35 15.88 -4.71
C TRP A 484 9.21 15.35 -5.86
N VAL A 485 9.79 16.23 -6.67
CA VAL A 485 10.69 15.87 -7.76
C VAL A 485 12.12 16.21 -7.35
N ARG A 486 12.98 15.20 -7.24
CA ARG A 486 14.41 15.41 -6.94
C ARG A 486 15.21 15.30 -8.23
N VAL A 487 15.89 16.38 -8.60
CA VAL A 487 16.79 16.46 -9.74
C VAL A 487 18.22 16.46 -9.22
N GLU A 488 19.01 15.48 -9.63
CA GLU A 488 20.38 15.23 -9.16
C GLU A 488 21.43 16.18 -9.74
#